data_AF-A0AAC8TJC7-F1
#
_entry.id   AF-A0AAC8TJC7-F1
#
_cell.length_a   1.000
_cell.length_b   1.000
_cell.length_c   1.000
_cell.angle_alpha   90.00
_cell.angle_beta   90.00
_cell.angle_gamma   90.00
#
_symmetry.space_group_name_H-M   'P 1'
#
loop_
_entity.id
_entity.type
_entity.pdbx_description
1 polymer ?
#
loop_
_entity_poly.entity_id
_entity_poly.type
_entity_poly.pdbx_seq_one_letter_code
_entity_poly.pdbx_strand_id
1 'polypeptide(L)'
;MQVYVGAETPFGLSLGVVGEGAETWGATIQGQQLQLDYQSLGLELRLRFLRDGGVNPWVGLRVAQSRSTPLTLDDLGSPRRMLHAGLSTAVRLGLDTWLGEHLGISASTAWQWCDVRVDSTASPTLDACAKPLHSILLGPTLRF
;
A
#
# COMPACT_ATOMS: atom_id res chain seq x y z
N MET A 1 -4.43 6.59 -1.41
CA MET A 1 -3.56 7.75 -1.12
C MET A 1 -2.32 7.27 -0.38
N GLN A 2 -1.18 7.94 -0.56
CA GLN A 2 0.07 7.66 0.16
C GLN A 2 0.70 8.95 0.71
N VAL A 3 1.55 8.84 1.72
CA VAL A 3 2.46 9.88 2.21
C VAL A 3 3.81 9.23 2.49
N TYR A 4 4.89 9.80 1.97
CA TYR A 4 6.26 9.33 2.23
C TYR A 4 7.13 10.44 2.81
N VAL A 5 7.91 10.12 3.84
CA VAL A 5 8.90 11.02 4.44
C VAL A 5 10.19 10.25 4.63
N GLY A 6 11.28 10.64 3.98
CA GLY A 6 12.55 9.90 4.08
C GLY A 6 13.79 10.75 3.87
N ALA A 7 14.92 10.18 4.27
CA ALA A 7 16.24 10.74 4.04
C ALA A 7 16.82 10.18 2.75
N GLU A 8 17.37 11.02 1.89
CA GLU A 8 17.90 10.66 0.58
C GLU A 8 19.41 10.87 0.48
N THR A 9 20.13 9.83 0.05
CA THR A 9 21.55 9.90 -0.23
C THR A 9 21.85 10.61 -1.56
N PRO A 10 23.08 11.10 -1.79
CA PRO A 10 23.47 11.73 -3.05
C PRO A 10 23.23 10.88 -4.31
N PHE A 11 23.22 9.55 -4.17
CA PHE A 11 23.02 8.59 -5.26
C PHE A 11 21.56 8.13 -5.41
N GLY A 12 20.60 8.86 -4.82
CA GLY A 12 19.16 8.65 -5.03
C GLY A 12 18.56 7.48 -4.25
N LEU A 13 19.32 6.86 -3.34
CA LEU A 13 18.79 5.88 -2.40
C LEU A 13 18.13 6.64 -1.24
N SER A 14 16.90 6.31 -0.89
CA SER A 14 16.25 6.91 0.27
C SER A 14 15.55 5.87 1.13
N LEU A 15 15.64 6.04 2.45
CA LEU A 15 14.87 5.26 3.42
C LEU A 15 13.93 6.20 4.15
N GLY A 16 12.66 5.80 4.27
CA GLY A 16 11.66 6.63 4.91
C GLY A 16 10.50 5.86 5.49
N VAL A 17 9.64 6.61 6.17
CA VAL A 17 8.34 6.15 6.65
C VAL A 17 7.32 6.38 5.54
N VAL A 18 6.49 5.38 5.29
CA VAL A 18 5.36 5.47 4.37
C VAL A 18 4.07 5.14 5.09
N GLY A 19 3.06 6.00 4.90
CA GLY A 19 1.68 5.73 5.27
C GLY A 19 0.84 5.66 4.02
N GLU A 20 -0.06 4.68 3.94
CA GLU A 20 -1.00 4.58 2.83
C GLU A 20 -2.38 4.17 3.33
N GLY A 21 -3.38 4.69 2.63
CA GLY A 21 -4.78 4.45 2.92
C GLY A 21 -5.57 4.37 1.62
N ALA A 22 -6.39 3.34 1.49
CA ALA A 22 -7.30 3.19 0.38
C ALA A 22 -8.68 2.82 0.92
N GLU A 23 -9.68 3.58 0.54
CA GLU A 23 -11.07 3.23 0.76
C GLU A 23 -11.64 2.81 -0.59
N THR A 24 -12.04 1.55 -0.70
CA THR A 24 -12.74 1.07 -1.88
C THR A 24 -14.22 0.94 -1.55
N TRP A 25 -15.01 1.81 -2.15
CA TRP A 25 -16.46 1.84 -2.04
C TRP A 25 -17.07 1.21 -3.29
N GLY A 26 -17.87 0.16 -3.14
CA GLY A 26 -18.74 -0.31 -4.22
C GLY A 26 -18.19 -1.39 -5.14
N ALA A 27 -17.12 -2.09 -4.78
CA ALA A 27 -16.67 -3.25 -5.56
C ALA A 27 -17.62 -4.44 -5.33
N THR A 28 -18.27 -4.93 -6.38
CA THR A 28 -19.14 -6.11 -6.30
C THR A 28 -18.31 -7.38 -6.48
N ILE A 29 -18.18 -8.21 -5.44
CA ILE A 29 -17.63 -9.57 -5.55
C ILE A 29 -18.74 -10.54 -5.13
N GLN A 30 -19.06 -11.50 -6.00
CA GLN A 30 -20.14 -12.48 -5.78
C GLN A 30 -21.53 -11.85 -5.50
N GLY A 31 -21.83 -10.71 -6.14
CA GLY A 31 -23.14 -10.04 -5.98
C GLY A 31 -23.28 -9.20 -4.70
N GLN A 32 -22.21 -9.07 -3.90
CA GLN A 32 -22.22 -8.25 -2.69
C GLN A 32 -21.32 -7.03 -2.84
N GLN A 33 -21.83 -5.90 -2.37
CA GLN A 33 -21.10 -4.64 -2.34
C GLN A 33 -20.06 -4.69 -1.21
N LEU A 34 -18.79 -4.88 -1.56
CA LEU A 34 -17.71 -4.84 -0.59
C LEU A 34 -17.29 -3.39 -0.35
N GLN A 35 -17.22 -3.06 0.94
CA GLN A 35 -16.44 -1.95 1.44
C GLN A 35 -15.14 -2.53 1.99
N LEU A 36 -14.02 -2.06 1.46
CA LEU A 36 -12.70 -2.42 1.97
C LEU A 36 -11.97 -1.13 2.31
N ASP A 37 -11.85 -0.92 3.62
CA ASP A 37 -11.05 0.13 4.24
C ASP A 37 -9.68 -0.49 4.52
N TYR A 38 -8.65 0.05 3.86
CA TYR A 38 -7.27 -0.41 3.97
C TYR A 38 -6.40 0.74 4.48
N GLN A 39 -5.59 0.45 5.49
CA GLN A 39 -4.58 1.37 6.02
C GLN A 39 -3.30 0.62 6.31
N SER A 40 -2.15 1.22 6.01
CA SER A 40 -0.88 0.69 6.45
C SER A 40 0.14 1.78 6.77
N LEU A 41 1.05 1.44 7.66
CA LEU A 41 2.15 2.28 8.10
C LEU A 41 3.42 1.44 8.17
N GLY A 42 4.50 1.92 7.57
CA GLY A 42 5.72 1.13 7.45
C GLY A 42 6.94 1.91 7.03
N LEU A 43 7.96 1.14 6.66
CA LEU A 43 9.21 1.64 6.12
C LEU A 43 9.29 1.32 4.63
N GLU A 44 9.90 2.22 3.87
CA GLU A 44 10.11 2.05 2.45
C GLU A 44 11.50 2.51 2.04
N LEU A 45 12.20 1.62 1.36
CA LEU A 45 13.45 1.90 0.69
C LEU A 45 13.15 2.22 -0.77
N ARG A 46 13.61 3.36 -1.28
CA ARG A 46 13.46 3.76 -2.69
C ARG A 46 14.82 4.01 -3.32
N LEU A 47 14.95 3.68 -4.60
CA LEU A 47 16.08 4.04 -5.44
C LEU A 47 15.60 4.86 -6.64
N ARG A 48 16.04 6.12 -6.73
CA ARG A 48 15.75 7.06 -7.82
C ARG A 48 16.86 7.06 -8.86
N PHE A 49 16.48 7.12 -10.15
CA PHE A 49 17.45 7.06 -11.25
C PHE A 49 17.75 8.41 -11.91
N LEU A 50 16.82 9.38 -11.85
CA LEU A 50 16.94 10.67 -12.58
C LEU A 50 16.71 11.89 -11.65
N ARG A 51 17.58 12.06 -10.64
CA ARG A 51 17.44 13.05 -9.54
C ARG A 51 17.20 14.51 -9.98
N ASP A 52 17.87 14.90 -11.07
CA ASP A 52 17.89 16.28 -11.56
C ASP A 52 16.87 16.53 -12.68
N GLY A 53 16.07 15.50 -13.03
CA GLY A 53 14.99 15.62 -14.00
C GLY A 53 13.71 16.16 -13.37
N GLY A 54 12.83 16.75 -14.20
CA GLY A 54 11.49 17.17 -13.75
C GLY A 54 10.61 16.01 -13.27
N VAL A 55 10.90 14.78 -13.73
CA VAL A 55 10.26 13.53 -13.31
C VAL A 55 11.33 12.53 -12.91
N ASN A 56 11.18 11.96 -11.71
CA ASN A 56 12.16 11.12 -11.05
C ASN A 56 11.60 9.71 -10.89
N PRO A 57 11.91 8.77 -11.81
CA PRO A 57 11.48 7.40 -11.67
C PRO A 57 12.24 6.73 -10.53
N TRP A 58 11.53 5.86 -9.81
CA TRP A 58 12.08 5.08 -8.71
C TRP A 58 11.48 3.69 -8.62
N VAL A 59 12.27 2.80 -8.01
CA VAL A 59 11.82 1.49 -7.56
C VAL A 59 11.94 1.42 -6.04
N GLY A 60 11.07 0.65 -5.39
CA GLY A 60 11.09 0.58 -3.93
C GLY A 60 10.62 -0.74 -3.35
N LEU A 61 11.07 -0.96 -2.12
CA LEU A 61 10.70 -2.08 -1.26
C LEU A 61 10.08 -1.54 0.01
N ARG A 62 8.87 -1.98 0.31
CA ARG A 62 8.11 -1.58 1.50
C ARG A 62 7.92 -2.76 2.43
N VAL A 63 8.05 -2.50 3.72
CA VAL A 63 7.56 -3.37 4.79
C VAL A 63 6.66 -2.55 5.71
N ALA A 64 5.41 -2.94 5.87
CA ALA A 64 4.43 -2.17 6.62
C ALA A 64 3.52 -3.04 7.47
N GLN A 65 3.05 -2.50 8.59
CA GLN A 65 1.93 -3.07 9.31
C GLN A 65 0.64 -2.59 8.64
N SER A 66 -0.17 -3.53 8.17
CA SER A 66 -1.44 -3.26 7.51
C SER A 66 -2.62 -3.60 8.41
N ARG A 67 -3.70 -2.87 8.22
CA ARG A 67 -5.00 -3.05 8.86
C ARG A 67 -6.07 -2.95 7.79
N SER A 68 -6.96 -3.93 7.75
CA SER A 68 -8.13 -3.90 6.88
C SER A 68 -9.37 -4.36 7.64
N THR A 69 -10.51 -3.75 7.32
CA THR A 69 -11.81 -4.18 7.85
C THR A 69 -12.76 -4.55 6.70
N PRO A 70 -12.48 -5.62 5.94
CA PRO A 70 -13.37 -6.05 4.88
C PRO A 70 -14.74 -6.46 5.42
N LEU A 71 -15.78 -6.19 4.63
CA LEU A 71 -17.09 -6.79 4.81
C LEU A 71 -17.05 -8.23 4.27
N THR A 72 -17.18 -9.22 5.14
CA THR A 72 -17.26 -10.65 4.80
C THR A 72 -18.63 -11.20 5.17
N LEU A 73 -19.01 -12.35 4.62
CA LEU A 73 -20.21 -13.07 5.05
C LEU A 73 -19.85 -14.01 6.20
N ASP A 74 -20.74 -14.12 7.18
CA ASP A 74 -20.69 -15.21 8.16
C ASP A 74 -21.22 -16.53 7.58
N ASP A 75 -21.13 -17.62 8.35
CA ASP A 75 -21.57 -18.96 7.94
C ASP A 75 -23.09 -19.06 7.67
N LEU A 76 -23.86 -18.03 8.07
CA LEU A 76 -25.29 -17.90 7.86
C LEU A 76 -25.64 -16.91 6.72
N GLY A 77 -24.62 -16.37 6.03
CA GLY A 77 -24.78 -15.41 4.93
C GLY A 77 -25.11 -13.98 5.39
N SER A 78 -24.92 -13.66 6.67
CA SER A 78 -25.07 -12.30 7.19
C SER A 78 -23.77 -11.51 7.06
N PRO A 79 -23.81 -10.23 6.65
CA PRO A 79 -22.62 -9.41 6.50
C PRO A 79 -21.99 -9.10 7.87
N ARG A 80 -20.70 -9.38 8.02
CA ARG A 80 -19.88 -9.03 9.19
C ARG A 80 -18.62 -8.28 8.79
N ARG A 81 -18.19 -7.31 9.59
CA ARG A 81 -16.88 -6.68 9.44
C ARG A 81 -15.87 -7.42 10.31
N MET A 82 -14.75 -7.85 9.73
CA MET A 82 -13.66 -8.46 10.48
C MET A 82 -12.41 -7.60 10.38
N LEU A 83 -11.80 -7.28 11.52
CA LEU A 83 -10.52 -6.60 11.53
C LEU A 83 -9.41 -7.62 11.27
N HIS A 84 -8.66 -7.41 10.19
CA HIS A 84 -7.44 -8.14 9.91
C HIS A 84 -6.25 -7.19 10.02
N ALA A 85 -5.23 -7.61 10.77
CA ALA A 85 -3.97 -6.89 10.87
C ALA A 85 -2.81 -7.86 10.57
N GLY A 86 -1.79 -7.37 9.87
CA GLY A 86 -0.67 -8.20 9.45
C GLY A 86 0.56 -7.39 9.09
N LEU A 87 1.68 -8.10 8.97
CA LEU A 87 2.86 -7.57 8.30
C LEU A 87 2.68 -7.78 6.79
N SER A 88 2.90 -6.72 6.04
CA SER A 88 2.78 -6.68 4.59
C SER A 88 4.10 -6.25 3.97
N THR A 89 4.39 -6.78 2.79
CA THR A 89 5.53 -6.35 1.98
C THR A 89 5.05 -5.92 0.61
N ALA A 90 5.75 -4.98 -0.01
CA ALA A 90 5.43 -4.59 -1.38
C ALA A 90 6.66 -4.21 -2.17
N VAL A 91 6.64 -4.54 -3.46
CA VAL A 91 7.52 -3.96 -4.47
C VAL A 91 6.75 -2.84 -5.15
N ARG A 92 7.39 -1.69 -5.34
CA ARG A 92 6.77 -0.50 -5.91
C ARG A 92 7.60 0.07 -7.02
N LEU A 93 6.88 0.64 -7.98
CA LEU A 93 7.44 1.46 -9.04
C LEU A 93 6.71 2.79 -9.00
N GLY A 94 7.43 3.89 -9.13
CA GLY A 94 6.79 5.19 -9.09
C GLY A 94 7.59 6.29 -9.77
N LEU A 95 6.95 7.45 -9.82
CA LEU A 95 7.45 8.67 -10.37
C LEU A 95 7.26 9.76 -9.32
N ASP A 96 8.32 10.53 -9.06
CA ASP A 96 8.24 11.73 -8.23
C ASP A 96 8.42 12.99 -9.09
N THR A 97 7.68 14.03 -8.76
CA THR A 97 7.92 15.39 -9.26
C THR A 97 8.08 16.33 -8.06
N TRP A 98 9.06 17.24 -8.13
CA TRP A 98 9.46 18.06 -6.99
C TRP A 98 8.98 19.50 -7.12
N LEU A 99 8.40 20.01 -6.05
CA LEU A 99 8.10 21.41 -5.81
C LEU A 99 9.15 21.98 -4.85
N GLY A 100 10.30 22.37 -5.41
CA GLY A 100 11.46 22.82 -4.64
C GLY A 100 12.38 21.68 -4.21
N GLU A 101 13.12 21.88 -3.13
CA GLU A 101 14.17 20.94 -2.71
C GLU A 101 13.64 19.74 -1.93
N HIS A 102 12.59 19.91 -1.12
CA HIS A 102 12.14 18.89 -0.15
C HIS A 102 10.76 18.30 -0.42
N LEU A 103 9.83 19.08 -0.99
CA LEU A 103 8.44 18.68 -1.19
C LEU A 103 8.21 18.21 -2.62
N GLY A 104 7.51 17.10 -2.77
CA GLY A 104 7.13 16.57 -4.08
C GLY A 104 5.79 15.86 -4.05
N ILE A 105 5.36 15.44 -5.24
CA ILE A 105 4.21 14.58 -5.46
C ILE A 105 4.72 13.26 -6.02
N SER A 106 4.24 12.16 -5.46
CA SER A 106 4.63 10.81 -5.84
C SER A 106 3.42 10.04 -6.35
N ALA A 107 3.55 9.46 -7.53
CA ALA A 107 2.60 8.50 -8.09
C ALA A 107 3.28 7.14 -8.17
N SER A 108 2.67 6.08 -7.65
CA SER A 108 3.24 4.75 -7.68
C SER A 108 2.20 3.66 -7.87
N THR A 109 2.67 2.53 -8.38
CA THR A 109 1.95 1.26 -8.37
C THR A 109 2.64 0.31 -7.41
N ALA A 110 1.87 -0.56 -6.76
CA ALA A 110 2.38 -1.53 -5.81
C ALA A 110 1.94 -2.96 -6.17
N TRP A 111 2.90 -3.88 -6.07
CA TRP A 111 2.65 -5.31 -5.96
C TRP A 111 2.80 -5.68 -4.49
N GLN A 112 1.67 -5.94 -3.83
CA GLN A 112 1.59 -6.16 -2.39
C GLN A 112 1.45 -7.66 -2.08
N TRP A 113 2.12 -8.14 -1.04
CA TRP A 113 1.93 -9.48 -0.51
C TRP A 113 1.44 -9.39 0.93
N CYS A 114 0.36 -10.14 1.21
CA CYS A 114 -0.23 -10.29 2.55
C CYS A 114 -0.83 -9.02 3.17
N ASP A 115 -1.36 -8.11 2.36
CA ASP A 115 -2.01 -6.89 2.85
C ASP A 115 -3.46 -7.10 3.33
N VAL A 116 -4.15 -8.13 2.80
CA VAL A 116 -5.52 -8.49 3.18
C VAL A 116 -5.56 -9.98 3.52
N ARG A 117 -5.99 -10.30 4.74
CA ARG A 117 -6.25 -11.68 5.18
C ARG A 117 -7.76 -11.93 5.08
N VAL A 118 -8.15 -13.11 4.62
CA VAL A 118 -9.54 -13.56 4.62
C VAL A 118 -9.57 -14.96 5.21
N ASP A 119 -10.29 -15.14 6.31
CA ASP A 119 -10.44 -16.46 6.92
C ASP A 119 -11.42 -17.30 6.08
N SER A 120 -11.01 -18.51 5.69
CA SER A 120 -11.91 -19.52 5.13
C SER A 120 -12.40 -20.42 6.27
N THR A 121 -13.72 -20.60 6.41
CA THR A 121 -14.32 -21.41 7.48
C THR A 121 -14.18 -22.93 7.28
N ALA A 122 -13.54 -23.38 6.19
CA ALA A 122 -13.42 -24.81 5.85
C ALA A 122 -12.12 -25.48 6.34
N SER A 123 -11.09 -24.72 6.72
CA SER A 123 -9.87 -25.21 7.38
C SER A 123 -9.01 -24.01 7.77
N PRO A 124 -8.51 -23.92 9.01
CA PRO A 124 -7.54 -22.90 9.40
C PRO A 124 -6.17 -23.32 8.85
N THR A 125 -6.03 -23.38 7.52
CA THR A 125 -4.71 -23.43 6.91
C THR A 125 -4.09 -22.06 7.10
N LEU A 126 -2.96 -22.03 7.80
CA LEU A 126 -2.04 -20.90 7.79
C LEU A 126 -1.94 -20.33 6.36
N ASP A 127 -2.05 -19.00 6.25
CA ASP A 127 -1.61 -18.22 5.09
C ASP A 127 -2.46 -18.25 3.79
N ALA A 128 -3.74 -17.89 3.89
CA ALA A 128 -4.46 -17.37 2.72
C ALA A 128 -4.25 -15.84 2.59
N CYS A 129 -3.03 -15.42 2.22
CA CYS A 129 -2.80 -14.03 1.81
C CYS A 129 -3.60 -13.76 0.53
N ALA A 130 -4.50 -12.77 0.54
CA ALA A 130 -5.21 -12.38 -0.67
C ALA A 130 -4.21 -11.96 -1.75
N LYS A 131 -4.52 -12.30 -3.01
CA LYS A 131 -3.71 -12.00 -4.21
C LYS A 131 -3.26 -10.54 -4.23
N PRO A 132 -2.13 -10.23 -4.90
CA PRO A 132 -1.59 -8.88 -4.94
C PRO A 132 -2.64 -7.88 -5.42
N LEU A 133 -3.07 -7.01 -4.50
CA LEU A 133 -3.85 -5.83 -4.82
C LEU A 133 -2.91 -4.94 -5.63
N HIS A 134 -3.22 -4.79 -6.92
CA HIS A 134 -2.56 -3.78 -7.73
C HIS A 134 -3.20 -2.45 -7.35
N SER A 135 -2.50 -1.67 -6.53
CA SER A 135 -2.97 -0.36 -6.09
C SER A 135 -2.21 0.73 -6.84
N ILE A 136 -2.95 1.76 -7.27
CA ILE A 136 -2.37 3.02 -7.74
C ILE A 136 -2.46 4.02 -6.60
N LEU A 137 -1.33 4.53 -6.17
CA LEU A 137 -1.20 5.40 -5.02
C LEU A 137 -0.63 6.74 -5.45
N LEU A 138 -1.32 7.81 -5.05
CA LEU A 138 -0.93 9.18 -5.26
C LEU A 138 -0.85 9.90 -3.91
N GLY A 139 0.16 10.74 -3.74
CA GLY A 139 0.20 11.68 -2.64
C GLY A 139 1.57 12.32 -2.42
N PRO A 140 1.71 13.11 -1.34
CA PRO A 140 2.92 13.88 -1.11
C PRO A 140 4.12 13.00 -0.76
N THR A 141 5.30 13.47 -1.15
CA THR A 141 6.59 12.90 -0.76
C THR A 141 7.50 14.01 -0.24
N LEU A 142 8.19 13.73 0.86
CA LEU A 142 9.16 14.61 1.48
C LEU A 142 10.53 13.93 1.48
N ARG A 143 11.57 14.66 1.04
CA ARG A 143 12.97 14.22 1.11
C ARG A 143 13.81 15.16 1.97
N PHE A 144 14.76 14.60 2.71
CA PHE A 144 15.76 15.31 3.53
C PHE A 144 17.18 14.83 3.22
#